data_AF-A0A1F3G3X4-F1
#
_entry.id   AF-A0A1F3G3X4-F1
#
_cell.length_a   1.000
_cell.length_b   1.000
_cell.length_c   1.000
_cell.angle_alpha   90.00
_cell.angle_beta   90.00
_cell.angle_gamma   90.00
#
_symmetry.space_group_name_H-M   'P 1'
#
loop_
_entity.id
_entity.type
_entity.pdbx_description
1 polymer ?
#
loop_
_entity_poly.entity_id
_entity_poly.type
_entity_poly.pdbx_seq_one_letter_code
_entity_poly.pdbx_strand_id
1 'polypeptide(L)'
;MFMNNIFKIILFFFLWINTSVLCSQSLTNEEEAKIKKYAESLTIEEGVGQLFMVNLPGDVYNYKKNPYFDTLMNLSIGNFIVNTYNLKTKEQTSNTKITRNIIDYLRNYQSIAKDSKRIPLLFAANFENKEVTAISQGVIFPLSPLAVASSNDSNLIRLNGKLVGASIK
;
A
#
# COMPACT_ATOMS: atom_id res chain seq x y z
N MET A 1 27.47 5.11 -46.22
CA MET A 1 26.09 4.89 -45.69
C MET A 1 26.02 3.80 -44.61
N PHE A 2 26.84 2.74 -44.66
CA PHE A 2 26.84 1.65 -43.66
C PHE A 2 27.30 2.04 -42.23
N MET A 3 28.33 2.88 -42.07
CA MET A 3 28.83 3.29 -40.73
C MET A 3 27.78 4.00 -39.87
N ASN A 4 26.84 4.72 -40.47
CA ASN A 4 25.82 5.48 -39.74
C ASN A 4 24.75 4.56 -39.11
N ASN A 5 24.53 3.38 -39.70
CA ASN A 5 23.60 2.39 -39.14
C ASN A 5 24.23 1.59 -37.99
N ILE A 6 25.53 1.28 -38.09
CA ILE A 6 26.28 0.61 -37.01
C ILE A 6 26.32 1.49 -35.75
N PHE A 7 26.59 2.79 -35.92
CA PHE A 7 26.61 3.73 -34.80
C PHE A 7 25.24 3.87 -34.10
N LYS A 8 24.15 3.89 -34.87
CA LYS A 8 22.78 3.94 -34.32
C LYS A 8 22.42 2.67 -33.54
N ILE A 9 22.83 1.49 -34.02
CA ILE A 9 22.60 0.22 -33.32
C ILE A 9 23.38 0.18 -32.00
N ILE A 10 24.64 0.61 -32.00
CA ILE A 10 25.46 0.68 -30.78
C ILE A 10 24.83 1.65 -29.78
N LEU A 11 24.39 2.83 -30.23
CA LEU A 11 23.72 3.82 -29.37
C LEU A 11 22.42 3.26 -28.77
N PHE A 12 21.63 2.52 -29.55
CA PHE A 12 20.41 1.86 -29.09
C PHE A 12 20.69 0.78 -28.05
N PHE A 13 21.74 -0.03 -28.24
CA PHE A 13 22.17 -1.04 -27.26
C PHE A 13 22.66 -0.39 -25.95
N PHE A 14 23.43 0.69 -26.02
CA PHE A 14 23.87 1.42 -24.82
C PHE A 14 22.69 2.07 -24.08
N LEU A 15 21.69 2.61 -24.80
CA LEU A 15 20.48 3.13 -24.17
C LEU A 15 19.65 2.02 -23.53
N TRP A 16 19.52 0.86 -24.18
CA TRP A 16 18.74 -0.27 -23.65
C TRP A 16 19.36 -0.90 -22.39
N ILE A 17 20.69 -1.07 -22.35
CA ILE A 17 21.41 -1.57 -21.18
C ILE A 17 21.28 -0.59 -20.00
N ASN A 18 21.35 0.71 -20.25
CA ASN A 18 21.17 1.69 -19.17
C ASN A 18 19.72 1.74 -18.66
N THR A 19 18.70 1.54 -19.52
CA THR A 19 17.30 1.51 -19.08
C THR A 19 16.89 0.25 -18.33
N SER A 20 17.55 -0.89 -18.56
CA SER A 20 17.22 -2.17 -17.90
C SER A 20 17.93 -2.36 -16.56
N VAL A 21 19.00 -1.60 -16.29
CA VAL A 21 19.75 -1.61 -15.02
C VAL A 21 19.22 -0.56 -14.03
N LEU A 22 18.43 0.41 -14.49
CA LEU A 22 17.83 1.43 -13.64
C LEU A 22 16.55 0.91 -12.97
N CYS A 23 16.75 0.30 -11.80
CA CYS A 23 15.80 0.20 -10.68
C CYS A 23 14.75 -0.92 -10.74
N SER A 24 15.21 -2.17 -10.80
CA SER A 24 14.55 -3.20 -9.99
C SER A 24 15.34 -3.28 -8.69
N GLN A 25 14.75 -2.83 -7.56
CA GLN A 25 15.20 -3.36 -6.28
C GLN A 25 14.83 -4.84 -6.29
N SER A 26 15.77 -5.67 -6.74
CA SER A 26 15.60 -7.11 -6.66
C SER A 26 15.51 -7.47 -5.19
N LEU A 27 14.53 -8.30 -4.85
CA LEU A 27 14.49 -8.96 -3.54
C LEU A 27 15.86 -9.58 -3.27
N THR A 28 16.33 -9.46 -2.03
CA THR A 28 17.51 -10.22 -1.61
C THR A 28 17.18 -11.72 -1.68
N ASN A 29 18.20 -12.56 -1.89
CA ASN A 29 18.01 -14.02 -1.89
C ASN A 29 17.32 -14.52 -0.62
N GLU A 30 17.55 -13.84 0.52
CA GLU A 30 16.89 -14.14 1.78
C GLU A 30 15.39 -13.82 1.76
N GLU A 31 15.01 -12.67 1.21
CA GLU A 31 13.60 -12.27 1.04
C GLU A 31 12.88 -13.19 0.05
N GLU A 32 13.52 -13.55 -1.06
CA GLU A 32 12.98 -14.49 -2.03
C GLU A 32 12.75 -15.86 -1.39
N ALA A 33 13.71 -16.37 -0.62
CA ALA A 33 13.56 -17.63 0.11
C ALA A 33 12.42 -17.57 1.14
N LYS A 34 12.24 -16.44 1.83
CA LYS A 34 11.13 -16.23 2.78
C LYS A 34 9.78 -16.22 2.07
N ILE A 35 9.66 -15.52 0.95
CA ILE A 35 8.43 -15.47 0.14
C ILE A 35 8.10 -16.86 -0.40
N LYS A 36 9.09 -17.55 -0.96
CA LYS A 36 8.92 -18.92 -1.49
C LYS A 36 8.45 -19.87 -0.40
N LYS A 37 9.11 -19.87 0.76
CA LYS A 37 8.71 -20.69 1.91
C LYS A 37 7.30 -20.38 2.39
N TYR A 38 6.91 -19.10 2.38
CA TYR A 38 5.55 -18.70 2.71
C TYR A 38 4.55 -19.21 1.67
N ALA A 39 4.80 -18.98 0.38
CA ALA A 39 3.93 -19.43 -0.70
C ALA A 39 3.75 -20.96 -0.72
N GLU A 40 4.83 -21.72 -0.50
CA GLU A 40 4.80 -23.18 -0.40
C GLU A 40 4.09 -23.70 0.85
N SER A 41 3.90 -22.85 1.87
CA SER A 41 3.18 -23.22 3.10
C SER A 41 1.67 -23.06 3.01
N LEU A 42 1.15 -22.39 1.97
CA LEU A 42 -0.28 -22.12 1.79
C LEU A 42 -0.96 -23.24 1.02
N THR A 43 -2.21 -23.55 1.36
CA THR A 43 -3.07 -24.32 0.45
C THR A 43 -3.44 -23.50 -0.79
N ILE A 44 -3.97 -24.15 -1.83
CA ILE A 44 -4.43 -23.44 -3.03
C ILE A 44 -5.50 -22.40 -2.67
N GLU A 45 -6.44 -22.76 -1.81
CA GLU A 45 -7.52 -21.88 -1.36
C GLU A 45 -6.97 -20.67 -0.61
N GLU A 46 -5.97 -20.88 0.25
CA GLU A 46 -5.30 -19.81 0.96
C GLU A 46 -4.54 -18.88 0.01
N GLY A 47 -3.79 -19.45 -0.93
CA GLY A 47 -3.08 -18.70 -1.97
C GLY A 47 -4.02 -17.88 -2.82
N VAL A 48 -5.16 -18.43 -3.24
CA VAL A 48 -6.21 -17.72 -3.98
C VAL A 48 -6.79 -16.59 -3.13
N GLY A 49 -7.07 -16.82 -1.84
CA GLY A 49 -7.54 -15.78 -0.92
C GLY A 49 -6.56 -14.60 -0.79
N GLN A 50 -5.25 -14.87 -0.82
CA GLN A 50 -4.22 -13.83 -0.81
C GLN A 50 -4.13 -13.01 -2.10
N LEU A 51 -4.80 -13.40 -3.20
CA LEU A 51 -4.83 -12.61 -4.44
C LEU A 51 -5.93 -11.54 -4.42
N PHE A 52 -6.96 -11.71 -3.59
CA PHE A 52 -8.09 -10.80 -3.55
C PHE A 52 -7.83 -9.62 -2.62
N MET A 53 -8.32 -8.45 -3.04
CA MET A 53 -8.42 -7.25 -2.22
C MET A 53 -9.89 -6.86 -2.09
N VAL A 54 -10.37 -6.73 -0.86
CA VAL A 54 -11.79 -6.42 -0.56
C VAL A 54 -11.92 -5.21 0.35
N ASN A 55 -13.09 -4.57 0.39
CA ASN A 55 -13.33 -3.51 1.37
C ASN A 55 -13.28 -4.07 2.80
N LEU A 56 -12.59 -3.37 3.70
CA LEU A 56 -12.59 -3.74 5.12
C LEU A 56 -14.00 -3.50 5.71
N PRO A 57 -14.60 -4.47 6.39
CA PRO A 57 -15.94 -4.29 6.94
C PRO A 57 -15.88 -3.49 8.25
N GLY A 58 -16.90 -2.64 8.49
CA GLY A 58 -17.02 -1.85 9.71
C GLY A 58 -16.22 -0.54 9.70
N ASP A 59 -16.40 0.26 10.74
CA ASP A 59 -15.78 1.59 10.90
C ASP A 59 -14.92 1.68 12.16
N VAL A 60 -14.15 2.76 12.29
CA VAL A 60 -13.23 3.03 13.42
C VAL A 60 -13.92 3.02 14.79
N TYR A 61 -15.25 3.06 14.87
CA TYR A 61 -16.03 3.00 16.11
C TYR A 61 -16.70 1.64 16.33
N ASN A 62 -16.99 0.87 15.28
CA ASN A 62 -17.82 -0.34 15.30
C ASN A 62 -17.10 -1.62 14.81
N TYR A 63 -15.82 -1.79 15.13
CA TYR A 63 -14.97 -2.84 14.54
C TYR A 63 -14.75 -4.09 15.39
N LYS A 64 -14.93 -3.99 16.72
CA LYS A 64 -14.48 -5.01 17.68
C LYS A 64 -15.15 -6.38 17.52
N LYS A 65 -16.34 -6.44 16.92
CA LYS A 65 -17.10 -7.68 16.69
C LYS A 65 -17.77 -7.59 15.31
N ASN A 66 -17.00 -7.92 14.28
CA ASN A 66 -17.50 -7.88 12.91
C ASN A 66 -17.58 -9.30 12.30
N PRO A 67 -18.77 -9.91 12.22
CA PRO A 67 -18.92 -11.28 11.71
C PRO A 67 -18.54 -11.41 10.22
N TYR A 68 -18.58 -10.31 9.46
CA TYR A 68 -18.13 -10.32 8.07
C TYR A 68 -16.62 -10.49 7.98
N PHE A 69 -15.86 -9.95 8.95
CA PHE A 69 -14.41 -10.12 8.97
C PHE A 69 -14.02 -11.59 9.19
N ASP A 70 -14.69 -12.29 10.12
CA ASP A 70 -14.46 -13.70 10.37
C ASP A 70 -14.73 -14.55 9.11
N THR A 71 -15.79 -14.21 8.37
CA THR A 71 -16.11 -14.85 7.08
C THR A 71 -14.98 -14.65 6.06
N LEU A 72 -14.46 -13.42 5.93
CA LEU A 72 -13.35 -13.12 5.02
C LEU A 72 -12.06 -13.82 5.45
N MET A 73 -11.82 -13.97 6.75
CA MET A 73 -10.69 -14.74 7.26
C MET A 73 -10.81 -16.24 7.00
N ASN A 74 -12.02 -16.79 7.05
CA ASN A 74 -12.27 -18.18 6.67
C ASN A 74 -11.95 -18.44 5.19
N LEU A 75 -12.18 -17.43 4.33
CA LEU A 75 -11.76 -17.42 2.92
C LEU A 75 -10.29 -17.04 2.71
N SER A 76 -9.52 -16.85 3.79
CA SER A 76 -8.10 -16.51 3.76
C SER A 76 -7.79 -15.23 2.97
N ILE A 77 -8.68 -14.23 3.06
CA ILE A 77 -8.45 -12.92 2.47
C ILE A 77 -7.41 -12.14 3.30
N GLY A 78 -6.29 -11.80 2.68
CA GLY A 78 -5.20 -11.06 3.32
C GLY A 78 -5.17 -9.56 2.99
N ASN A 79 -5.79 -9.13 1.89
CA ASN A 79 -5.70 -7.74 1.43
C ASN A 79 -7.01 -7.00 1.59
N PHE A 80 -6.95 -5.83 2.19
CA PHE A 80 -8.09 -4.98 2.48
C PHE A 80 -7.84 -3.57 1.99
N ILE A 81 -8.79 -3.02 1.24
CA ILE A 81 -8.84 -1.59 0.96
C ILE A 81 -9.69 -0.90 2.04
N VAL A 82 -9.13 0.16 2.64
CA VAL A 82 -9.82 1.04 3.58
C VAL A 82 -10.16 2.35 2.88
N ASN A 83 -11.37 2.83 3.14
CA ASN A 83 -11.92 4.03 2.53
C ASN A 83 -12.36 5.04 3.60
N THR A 84 -12.92 6.16 3.14
CA THR A 84 -13.37 7.23 4.04
C THR A 84 -14.46 6.78 4.99
N TYR A 85 -15.33 5.84 4.63
CA TYR A 85 -16.32 5.29 5.57
C TYR A 85 -15.65 4.57 6.73
N ASN A 86 -14.61 3.77 6.48
CA ASN A 86 -13.89 3.03 7.52
C ASN A 86 -13.19 3.99 8.50
N LEU A 87 -12.57 5.05 7.99
CA LEU A 87 -11.66 5.91 8.75
C LEU A 87 -12.25 7.27 9.14
N LYS A 88 -13.54 7.51 8.88
CA LYS A 88 -14.20 8.77 9.22
C LYS A 88 -14.25 8.95 10.74
N THR A 89 -13.59 9.99 11.23
CA THR A 89 -13.65 10.40 12.63
C THR A 89 -14.59 11.58 12.86
N LYS A 90 -15.10 11.71 14.09
CA LYS A 90 -15.90 12.86 14.52
C LYS A 90 -15.04 14.12 14.56
N GLU A 91 -15.53 15.20 13.95
CA GLU A 91 -14.82 16.46 13.67
C GLU A 91 -14.24 17.19 14.90
N GLN A 92 -14.76 16.92 16.10
CA GLN A 92 -14.34 17.58 17.34
C GLN A 92 -13.18 16.88 18.07
N THR A 93 -12.50 15.95 17.41
CA THR A 93 -11.47 15.12 18.03
C THR A 93 -10.08 15.66 17.70
N SER A 94 -9.15 15.69 18.66
CA SER A 94 -7.77 16.09 18.37
C SER A 94 -7.11 15.14 17.36
N ASN A 95 -6.20 15.67 16.54
CA ASN A 95 -5.46 14.89 15.54
C ASN A 95 -4.82 13.63 16.14
N THR A 96 -4.16 13.74 17.30
CA THR A 96 -3.54 12.61 17.99
C THR A 96 -4.54 11.49 18.33
N LYS A 97 -5.76 11.85 18.74
CA LYS A 97 -6.79 10.87 19.10
C LYS A 97 -7.42 10.25 17.84
N ILE A 98 -7.53 11.00 16.75
CA ILE A 98 -7.93 10.49 15.44
C ILE A 98 -6.94 9.42 14.96
N THR A 99 -5.65 9.76 14.92
CA THR A 99 -4.59 8.82 14.51
C THR A 99 -4.57 7.58 15.40
N ARG A 100 -4.69 7.73 16.72
CA ARG A 100 -4.74 6.59 17.65
C ARG A 100 -5.92 5.66 17.36
N ASN A 101 -7.11 6.21 17.13
CA ASN A 101 -8.29 5.40 16.84
C ASN A 101 -8.12 4.60 15.54
N ILE A 102 -7.57 5.21 14.49
CA ILE A 102 -7.27 4.53 13.22
C ILE A 102 -6.24 3.40 13.45
N ILE A 103 -5.18 3.67 14.21
CA ILE A 103 -4.16 2.67 14.55
C ILE A 103 -4.79 1.51 15.32
N ASP A 104 -5.61 1.79 16.34
CA ASP A 104 -6.25 0.75 17.16
C ASP A 104 -7.23 -0.09 16.33
N TYR A 105 -7.97 0.54 15.42
CA TYR A 105 -8.86 -0.12 14.46
C TYR A 105 -8.11 -1.12 13.56
N LEU A 106 -7.03 -0.69 12.90
CA LEU A 106 -6.25 -1.57 12.03
C LEU A 106 -5.50 -2.66 12.81
N ARG A 107 -4.94 -2.31 13.98
CA ARG A 107 -4.24 -3.26 14.85
C ARG A 107 -5.16 -4.36 15.38
N ASN A 108 -6.42 -4.04 15.65
CA ASN A 108 -7.38 -5.05 16.09
C ASN A 108 -7.56 -6.15 15.03
N TYR A 109 -7.78 -5.78 13.77
CA TYR A 109 -7.88 -6.75 12.68
C TYR A 109 -6.58 -7.52 12.49
N GLN A 110 -5.43 -6.84 12.56
CA GLN A 110 -4.13 -7.51 12.47
C GLN A 110 -3.92 -8.53 13.60
N SER A 111 -4.41 -8.25 14.81
CA SER A 111 -4.37 -9.18 15.94
C SER A 111 -5.22 -10.41 15.67
N ILE A 112 -6.47 -10.23 15.22
CA ILE A 112 -7.38 -11.35 14.90
C ILE A 112 -6.80 -12.24 13.79
N ALA A 113 -6.20 -11.64 12.76
CA ALA A 113 -5.58 -12.41 11.67
C ALA A 113 -4.34 -13.18 12.12
N LYS A 114 -3.54 -12.60 13.04
CA LYS A 114 -2.39 -13.28 13.64
C LYS A 114 -2.81 -14.52 14.43
N ASP A 115 -3.91 -14.43 15.18
CA ASP A 115 -4.39 -15.51 16.05
C ASP A 115 -5.10 -16.63 15.28
N SER A 116 -5.76 -16.30 14.16
CA SER A 116 -6.56 -17.27 13.37
C SER A 116 -5.74 -18.07 12.36
N LYS A 117 -5.10 -17.41 11.39
CA LYS A 117 -4.43 -18.09 10.26
C LYS A 117 -2.98 -17.63 10.03
N ARG A 118 -2.44 -16.76 10.89
CA ARG A 118 -1.11 -16.13 10.72
C ARG A 118 -0.93 -15.43 9.37
N ILE A 119 -2.03 -14.99 8.77
CA ILE A 119 -2.01 -14.23 7.52
C ILE A 119 -1.66 -12.77 7.89
N PRO A 120 -0.52 -12.22 7.42
CA PRO A 120 -0.28 -10.79 7.55
C PRO A 120 -1.32 -10.04 6.72
N LEU A 121 -1.98 -9.04 7.30
CA LEU A 121 -2.96 -8.27 6.56
C LEU A 121 -2.25 -7.13 5.84
N LEU A 122 -2.61 -6.93 4.58
CA LEU A 122 -2.23 -5.75 3.82
C LEU A 122 -3.41 -4.78 3.81
N PHE A 123 -3.22 -3.60 4.39
CA PHE A 123 -4.19 -2.51 4.31
C PHE A 123 -3.74 -1.50 3.25
N ALA A 124 -4.57 -1.30 2.24
CA ALA A 124 -4.38 -0.29 1.21
C ALA A 124 -5.36 0.87 1.43
N ALA A 125 -4.93 2.10 1.19
CA ALA A 125 -5.75 3.29 1.32
C ALA A 125 -5.42 4.28 0.22
N ASN A 126 -6.42 4.94 -0.34
CA ASN A 126 -6.18 6.07 -1.22
C ASN A 126 -5.73 7.26 -0.38
N PHE A 127 -4.60 7.87 -0.72
CA PHE A 127 -4.05 9.04 -0.02
C PHE A 127 -3.31 9.96 -1.00
N GLU A 128 -4.04 10.45 -2.00
CA GLU A 128 -3.45 11.24 -3.10
C GLU A 128 -3.40 12.73 -2.80
N ASN A 129 -4.43 13.27 -2.13
CA ASN A 129 -4.54 14.66 -1.70
C ASN A 129 -5.73 14.81 -0.71
N LYS A 130 -6.02 16.05 -0.28
CA LYS A 130 -7.11 16.33 0.67
C LYS A 130 -8.51 15.92 0.17
N GLU A 131 -8.74 15.95 -1.14
CA GLU A 131 -10.04 15.63 -1.76
C GLU A 131 -10.15 14.13 -2.08
N VAL A 132 -9.03 13.49 -2.42
CA VAL A 132 -8.94 12.07 -2.77
C VAL A 132 -8.14 11.35 -1.68
N THR A 133 -8.81 11.08 -0.56
CA THR A 133 -8.22 10.43 0.61
C THR A 133 -9.22 9.58 1.40
N ALA A 134 -8.77 8.43 1.87
CA ALA A 134 -9.47 7.63 2.87
C ALA A 134 -9.37 8.26 4.27
N ILE A 135 -8.28 8.97 4.58
CA ILE A 135 -8.04 9.60 5.88
C ILE A 135 -8.32 11.10 5.73
N SER A 136 -9.44 11.58 6.26
CA SER A 136 -9.85 12.99 6.10
C SER A 136 -9.28 13.94 7.16
N GLN A 137 -8.72 13.42 8.25
CA GLN A 137 -8.25 14.20 9.40
C GLN A 137 -7.07 13.52 10.10
N GLY A 138 -6.35 14.25 10.95
CA GLY A 138 -5.29 13.67 11.78
C GLY A 138 -3.95 13.44 11.07
N VAL A 139 -3.83 13.82 9.80
CA VAL A 139 -2.63 13.64 8.97
C VAL A 139 -2.34 14.90 8.16
N ILE A 140 -1.08 15.03 7.73
CA ILE A 140 -0.67 16.07 6.79
C ILE A 140 -0.94 15.56 5.38
N PHE A 141 -1.71 16.32 4.61
CA PHE A 141 -2.05 15.97 3.23
C PHE A 141 -0.92 16.31 2.26
N PRO A 142 -0.65 15.43 1.28
CA PRO A 142 0.20 15.78 0.17
C PRO A 142 -0.44 16.87 -0.70
N LEU A 143 0.40 17.57 -1.45
CA LEU A 143 -0.03 18.47 -2.52
C LEU A 143 -0.71 17.65 -3.63
N SER A 144 -1.64 18.29 -4.36
CA SER A 144 -2.31 17.63 -5.48
C SER A 144 -1.29 17.23 -6.57
N PRO A 145 -1.51 16.09 -7.25
CA PRO A 145 -0.61 15.63 -8.32
C PRO A 145 -0.37 16.71 -9.38
N LEU A 146 -1.40 17.48 -9.74
CA LEU A 146 -1.30 18.56 -10.71
C LEU A 146 -0.40 19.71 -10.19
N ALA A 147 -0.54 20.11 -8.93
CA ALA A 147 0.29 21.17 -8.35
C ALA A 147 1.77 20.76 -8.31
N VAL A 148 2.03 19.51 -7.92
CA VAL A 148 3.38 18.94 -7.88
C VAL A 148 3.97 18.84 -9.28
N ALA A 149 3.21 18.33 -10.26
CA ALA A 149 3.66 18.25 -11.65
C ALA A 149 3.96 19.63 -12.26
N SER A 150 3.12 20.63 -11.97
CA SER A 150 3.28 22.00 -12.47
C SER A 150 4.51 22.71 -11.92
N SER A 151 5.01 22.30 -10.75
CA SER A 151 6.24 22.86 -10.19
C SER A 151 7.49 22.50 -10.99
N ASN A 152 7.46 21.40 -11.74
CA ASN A 152 8.61 20.78 -12.39
C ASN A 152 9.83 20.59 -11.45
N ASP A 153 9.60 20.49 -10.14
CA ASP A 153 10.64 20.31 -9.13
C ASP A 153 10.69 18.83 -8.67
N SER A 154 11.70 18.11 -9.14
CA SER A 154 11.95 16.71 -8.75
C SER A 154 12.17 16.51 -7.25
N ASN A 155 12.71 17.51 -6.53
CA ASN A 155 12.87 17.44 -5.09
C ASN A 155 11.52 17.55 -4.39
N LEU A 156 10.64 18.45 -4.86
CA LEU A 156 9.28 18.58 -4.34
C LEU A 156 8.47 17.30 -4.59
N ILE A 157 8.55 16.71 -5.78
CA ILE A 157 7.92 15.42 -6.10
C ILE A 157 8.36 14.34 -5.08
N ARG A 158 9.67 14.23 -4.87
CA ARG A 158 10.24 13.24 -3.93
C ARG A 158 9.82 13.51 -2.49
N LEU A 159 9.81 14.78 -2.06
CA LEU A 159 9.37 15.16 -0.72
C LEU A 159 7.88 14.88 -0.51
N ASN A 160 7.04 15.13 -1.50
CA ASN A 160 5.62 14.83 -1.45
C ASN A 160 5.36 13.31 -1.30
N GLY A 161 6.11 12.48 -2.05
CA GLY A 161 6.05 11.02 -1.87
C GLY A 161 6.52 10.56 -0.49
N LYS A 162 7.59 11.16 0.05
CA LYS A 162 8.05 10.88 1.43
C LYS A 162 7.02 11.28 2.48
N LEU A 163 6.33 12.41 2.28
CA LEU A 163 5.27 12.87 3.15
C LEU A 163 4.10 11.86 3.20
N VAL A 164 3.66 11.36 2.03
CA VAL A 164 2.64 10.30 1.96
C VAL A 164 3.08 9.09 2.78
N GLY A 165 4.28 8.56 2.52
CA GLY A 165 4.79 7.39 3.24
C GLY A 165 4.94 7.61 4.74
N ALA A 166 5.34 8.80 5.19
CA ALA A 166 5.46 9.13 6.61
C ALA A 166 4.09 9.31 7.30
N SER A 167 3.07 9.78 6.57
CA SER A 167 1.73 10.00 7.10
C SER A 167 0.92 8.70 7.27
N ILE A 168 1.20 7.67 6.47
CA ILE A 168 0.42 6.42 6.44
C ILE A 168 1.12 5.19 7.06
N LYS A 169 2.39 5.32 7.45
CA LYS A 169 3.18 4.25 8.09
C LYS A 169 3.06 4.30 9.61
#